data_AF-A0ABD2ZNI8-F1
#
_entry.id   AF-A0ABD2ZNI8-F1
#
_cell.length_a   1.000
_cell.length_b   1.000
_cell.length_c   1.000
_cell.angle_alpha   90.00
_cell.angle_beta   90.00
_cell.angle_gamma   90.00
#
_symmetry.space_group_name_H-M   'P 1'
#
loop_
_entity.id
_entity.type
_entity.pdbx_description
1 polymer ?
#
loop_
_entity_poly.entity_id
_entity_poly.type
_entity_poly.pdbx_seq_one_letter_code
_entity_poly.pdbx_strand_id
1 'polypeptide(L)'
;MPRDRDPLVFGRVVGDVLDSFTRSIALRVIYGNREVNNRCKFRPPHIVNQPRVEIGGDGLRTFYTLVMMDPNAPSPSDPNLREYLHSCSGMPRNFNTRDFAELYNLGLPVAAVYFKG
;
A
#
# COMPACT_ATOMS: atom_id res chain seq x y z
N MET A 1 18.62 -11.25 21.01
CA MET A 1 18.46 -10.93 19.57
C MET A 1 17.62 -9.68 19.46
N PRO A 2 18.10 -8.59 18.83
CA PRO A 2 17.24 -7.43 18.63
C PRO A 2 16.15 -7.89 17.66
N ARG A 3 14.89 -7.80 18.09
CA ARG A 3 13.74 -7.98 17.21
C ARG A 3 13.85 -6.87 16.17
N ASP A 4 14.38 -7.18 14.98
CA ASP A 4 14.20 -6.36 13.80
C ASP A 4 12.68 -6.15 13.67
N ARG A 5 12.21 -5.00 14.14
CA ARG A 5 10.80 -4.70 14.21
C ARG A 5 10.31 -4.64 12.78
N ASP A 6 9.39 -5.53 12.43
CA ASP A 6 8.77 -5.60 11.11
C ASP A 6 8.53 -4.19 10.56
N PRO A 7 9.02 -3.85 9.36
CA PRO A 7 8.96 -2.49 8.86
C PRO A 7 7.53 -1.96 8.72
N LEU A 8 6.53 -2.82 8.53
CA LEU A 8 5.11 -2.45 8.50
C LEU A 8 4.57 -2.15 9.90
N VAL A 9 4.98 -2.91 10.92
CA VAL A 9 4.59 -2.67 12.32
C VAL A 9 5.21 -1.36 12.82
N PHE A 10 6.50 -1.15 12.58
CA PHE A 10 7.16 0.11 12.95
C PHE A 10 6.58 1.30 12.18
N GLY A 11 6.22 1.10 10.91
CA GLY A 11 5.53 2.10 10.11
C GLY A 11 4.08 2.35 10.51
N ARG A 12 3.57 1.60 11.50
CA ARG A 12 2.16 1.54 11.93
C ARG A 12 1.17 1.14 10.82
N VAL A 13 1.65 0.67 9.68
CA VAL A 13 0.80 0.13 8.60
C VAL A 13 0.02 -1.08 9.12
N VAL A 14 0.73 -2.01 9.77
CA VAL A 14 0.07 -3.03 10.60
C VAL A 14 -0.31 -2.37 11.92
N GLY A 15 -1.59 -2.41 12.26
CA GLY A 15 -2.18 -1.66 13.36
C GLY A 15 -3.13 -0.58 12.86
N ASP A 16 -2.65 0.39 12.08
CA ASP A 16 -3.51 1.49 11.63
C ASP A 16 -4.33 1.08 10.39
N VAL A 17 -3.72 0.42 9.40
CA VAL A 17 -4.35 0.10 8.10
C VAL A 17 -4.69 -1.38 7.95
N LEU A 18 -3.77 -2.26 8.35
CA LEU A 18 -3.88 -3.71 8.17
C LEU A 18 -3.84 -4.43 9.52
N ASP A 19 -4.50 -5.57 9.59
CA ASP A 19 -4.29 -6.53 10.68
C ASP A 19 -2.95 -7.25 10.52
N SER A 20 -2.50 -7.88 11.60
CA SER A 20 -1.27 -8.68 11.56
C SER A 20 -1.46 -9.88 10.63
N PHE A 21 -0.49 -10.12 9.74
CA PHE A 21 -0.53 -11.19 8.77
C PHE A 21 0.87 -11.76 8.50
N THR A 22 0.92 -12.97 7.95
CA THR A 22 2.16 -13.60 7.50
C THR A 22 2.31 -13.38 6.00
N ARG A 23 3.41 -12.73 5.58
CA ARG A 23 3.71 -12.56 4.16
C ARG A 23 3.97 -13.92 3.52
N SER A 24 3.22 -14.25 2.47
CA SER A 24 3.32 -15.53 1.77
C SER A 24 3.70 -15.38 0.30
N ILE A 25 3.57 -14.17 -0.27
CA ILE A 25 3.80 -13.92 -1.70
C ILE A 25 4.75 -12.74 -1.88
N ALA A 26 5.65 -12.85 -2.84
CA ALA A 26 6.52 -11.76 -3.26
C ALA A 26 5.71 -10.69 -4.02
N LEU A 27 5.81 -9.44 -3.58
CA LEU A 27 5.19 -8.28 -4.22
C LEU A 27 6.29 -7.26 -4.53
N ARG A 28 6.40 -6.87 -5.80
CA ARG A 28 7.32 -5.81 -6.25
C ARG A 28 6.53 -4.72 -6.94
N VAL A 29 6.73 -3.48 -6.51
CA VAL A 29 6.09 -2.29 -7.07
C VAL A 29 7.20 -1.37 -7.56
N ILE A 30 7.13 -0.92 -8.81
CA ILE A 30 8.21 -0.18 -9.47
C ILE A 30 7.63 1.07 -10.13
N TYR A 31 8.09 2.24 -9.70
CA TYR A 31 7.79 3.52 -10.33
C TYR A 31 8.98 3.94 -11.20
N GLY A 32 8.80 4.00 -12.52
CA GLY A 32 9.89 4.24 -13.46
C GLY A 32 10.98 3.17 -13.32
N ASN A 33 12.18 3.56 -12.91
CA ASN A 33 13.33 2.67 -12.70
C ASN A 33 13.60 2.39 -11.21
N ARG A 34 12.65 2.68 -10.32
CA ARG A 34 12.88 2.63 -8.87
C ARG A 34 11.84 1.76 -8.17
N GLU A 35 12.34 0.71 -7.53
CA GLU A 35 11.54 -0.22 -6.73
C GLU A 35 11.13 0.38 -5.39
N VAL A 36 9.88 0.15 -5.01
CA VAL A 36 9.30 0.55 -3.74
C VAL A 36 9.78 -0.39 -2.65
N ASN A 37 10.59 0.13 -1.73
CA ASN A 37 10.92 -0.55 -0.48
C ASN A 37 10.22 0.15 0.68
N ASN A 38 9.95 -0.60 1.75
CA ASN A 38 9.29 -0.07 2.94
C ASN A 38 10.01 1.19 3.44
N ARG A 39 9.26 2.29 3.63
CA ARG A 39 9.74 3.62 4.06
C ARG A 39 10.52 4.43 3.04
N CYS A 40 10.71 3.96 1.81
CA CYS A 40 11.31 4.80 0.79
C CYS A 40 10.49 6.07 0.60
N LYS A 41 11.19 7.20 0.40
CA LYS A 41 10.53 8.46 0.02
C LYS A 41 10.44 8.54 -1.50
N PHE A 42 9.29 8.95 -2.01
CA PHE A 42 9.07 9.27 -3.41
C PHE A 42 8.58 10.71 -3.49
N ARG A 43 9.02 11.45 -4.51
CA ARG A 43 8.51 12.80 -4.75
C ARG A 43 7.26 12.71 -5.62
N PRO A 44 6.31 13.64 -5.50
CA PRO A 44 5.09 13.64 -6.31
C PRO A 44 5.31 13.41 -7.82
N PRO A 45 6.30 14.03 -8.49
CA PRO A 45 6.54 13.81 -9.91
C PRO A 45 6.91 12.37 -10.28
N HIS A 46 7.46 11.59 -9.34
CA HIS A 46 7.88 10.21 -9.58
C HIS A 46 6.76 9.19 -9.38
N ILE A 47 5.60 9.60 -8.86
CA ILE A 47 4.45 8.71 -8.56
C ILE A 47 3.19 9.13 -9.32
N VAL A 48 3.33 10.02 -10.31
CA VAL A 48 2.22 10.42 -11.18
C VAL A 48 1.77 9.24 -12.04
N ASN A 49 2.71 8.50 -12.63
CA ASN A 49 2.35 7.38 -13.49
C ASN A 49 2.08 6.12 -12.68
N GLN A 50 1.15 5.29 -13.15
CA GLN A 50 0.86 3.99 -12.55
C GLN A 50 2.14 3.14 -12.47
N PRO A 51 2.43 2.50 -11.32
CA PRO A 51 3.62 1.67 -11.19
C PRO A 51 3.46 0.35 -11.94
N ARG A 52 4.58 -0.25 -12.32
CA ARG A 52 4.63 -1.65 -12.70
C ARG A 52 4.57 -2.50 -11.44
N VAL A 53 3.69 -3.51 -11.44
CA VAL A 53 3.50 -4.41 -10.30
C VAL A 53 3.78 -5.83 -10.75
N GLU A 54 4.64 -6.51 -10.01
CA GLU A 54 4.96 -7.92 -10.19
C GLU A 54 4.56 -8.67 -8.93
N ILE A 55 3.75 -9.71 -9.09
CA ILE A 55 3.24 -10.55 -8.01
C ILE A 55 3.75 -11.97 -8.28
N GLY A 56 4.34 -12.59 -7.27
CA GLY A 56 4.68 -14.02 -7.30
C GLY A 56 3.45 -14.90 -7.07
N GLY A 57 3.68 -16.17 -6.74
CA GLY A 57 2.63 -17.10 -6.32
C GLY A 57 2.52 -18.33 -7.20
N ASP A 58 1.89 -19.35 -6.63
CA ASP A 58 1.92 -20.71 -7.15
C ASP A 58 0.64 -21.00 -7.94
N GLY A 59 0.51 -20.38 -9.11
CA GLY A 59 -0.43 -20.85 -10.13
C GLY A 59 -1.27 -19.77 -10.82
N LEU A 60 -1.54 -20.01 -12.10
CA LEU A 60 -2.32 -19.13 -12.99
C LEU A 60 -3.83 -19.07 -12.67
N ARG A 61 -4.30 -19.85 -11.69
CA ARG A 61 -5.72 -19.93 -11.30
C ARG A 61 -6.07 -19.02 -10.12
N THR A 62 -5.07 -18.44 -9.46
CA THR A 62 -5.29 -17.55 -8.33
C THR A 62 -5.29 -16.11 -8.80
N PHE A 63 -6.36 -15.39 -8.47
CA PHE A 63 -6.47 -13.97 -8.74
C PHE A 63 -6.20 -13.19 -7.46
N TYR A 64 -5.52 -12.04 -7.60
CA TYR A 64 -5.18 -11.17 -6.48
C TYR A 64 -5.79 -9.79 -6.69
N THR A 65 -6.27 -9.20 -5.61
CA THR A 65 -6.74 -7.80 -5.59
C THR A 65 -5.62 -6.92 -5.07
N LEU A 66 -5.20 -5.94 -5.87
CA LEU A 66 -4.24 -4.93 -5.44
C LEU A 66 -4.97 -3.68 -4.95
N VAL A 67 -4.66 -3.24 -3.73
CA VAL A 67 -5.22 -2.03 -3.12
C VAL A 67 -4.10 -1.04 -2.85
N MET A 68 -4.19 0.16 -3.41
CA MET A 68 -3.32 1.29 -3.09
C MET A 68 -4.14 2.38 -2.41
N MET A 69 -3.70 2.81 -1.23
CA MET A 69 -4.40 3.78 -0.40
C MET A 69 -3.38 4.73 0.25
N ASP A 70 -3.74 6.01 0.33
CA ASP A 70 -3.05 6.99 1.17
C ASP A 70 -3.88 7.27 2.44
N PRO A 71 -3.51 6.71 3.61
CA PRO A 71 -4.23 6.96 4.86
C PRO A 71 -4.06 8.39 5.38
N ASN A 72 -3.13 9.17 4.83
CA ASN A 72 -2.83 10.53 5.28
C ASN A 72 -3.36 11.60 4.31
N ALA A 73 -4.16 11.22 3.30
CA ALA A 73 -4.73 12.17 2.35
C ALA A 73 -5.79 13.08 3.02
N PRO A 74 -5.89 14.38 2.65
CA PRO A 74 -5.07 15.09 1.66
C PRO A 74 -3.74 15.62 2.21
N SER A 75 -3.55 15.58 3.52
CA SER A 75 -2.34 15.93 4.25
C SER A 75 -2.52 15.51 5.70
N PRO A 76 -1.48 15.04 6.41
CA PRO A 76 -1.54 14.88 7.86
C PRO A 76 -1.63 16.23 8.61
N SER A 77 -1.61 17.38 7.92
CA SER A 77 -1.41 18.69 8.55
C SER A 77 -2.25 19.86 7.98
N ASP A 78 -2.72 19.86 6.73
CA ASP A 78 -3.42 21.03 6.15
C ASP A 78 -4.29 20.70 4.90
N PRO A 79 -5.62 20.95 4.91
CA PRO A 79 -6.56 20.52 3.85
C PRO A 79 -6.68 21.42 2.60
N ASN A 80 -5.82 22.43 2.39
CA ASN A 80 -6.07 23.49 1.39
C ASN A 80 -5.43 23.32 -0.01
N LEU A 81 -4.62 22.29 -0.28
CA LEU A 81 -4.00 22.07 -1.61
C LEU A 81 -4.59 20.83 -2.29
N ARG A 82 -5.79 20.99 -2.84
CA ARG A 82 -6.69 19.90 -3.28
C ARG A 82 -6.36 19.22 -4.61
N GLU A 83 -5.34 19.59 -5.38
CA GLU A 83 -5.33 19.21 -6.82
C GLU A 83 -4.06 18.61 -7.42
N TYR A 84 -3.05 18.14 -6.66
CA TYR A 84 -1.78 17.75 -7.28
C TYR A 84 -1.21 16.34 -7.08
N LEU A 85 -1.94 15.37 -6.52
CA LEU A 85 -1.46 13.98 -6.56
C LEU A 85 -2.45 12.97 -7.15
N HIS A 86 -1.92 12.29 -8.16
CA HIS A 86 -2.53 11.44 -9.16
C HIS A 86 -2.55 9.98 -8.69
N SER A 87 -3.64 9.27 -8.99
CA SER A 87 -3.87 7.83 -8.75
C SER A 87 -3.90 7.41 -7.26
N CYS A 88 -4.99 7.49 -6.49
CA CYS A 88 -6.36 7.03 -6.75
C CYS A 88 -7.41 8.08 -6.34
N SER A 89 -7.80 8.97 -7.25
CA SER A 89 -8.90 9.95 -7.07
C SER A 89 -10.31 9.32 -7.04
N GLY A 90 -10.42 8.01 -6.79
CA GLY A 90 -11.68 7.25 -6.83
C GLY A 90 -12.00 6.45 -5.57
N MET A 91 -11.11 6.44 -4.57
CA MET A 91 -11.44 5.83 -3.29
C MET A 91 -12.29 6.78 -2.44
N PRO A 92 -13.38 6.29 -1.83
CA PRO A 92 -14.20 7.11 -0.94
C PRO A 92 -13.34 7.77 0.14
N ARG A 93 -13.71 9.01 0.52
CA ARG A 93 -13.26 9.55 1.81
C ARG A 93 -13.62 8.53 2.88
N ASN A 94 -12.63 8.13 3.70
CA ASN A 94 -12.75 7.08 4.72
C ASN A 94 -12.78 5.64 4.18
N PHE A 95 -12.14 5.35 3.05
CA PHE A 95 -11.91 3.95 2.66
C PHE A 95 -11.19 3.18 3.78
N ASN A 96 -11.74 2.04 4.19
CA ASN A 96 -11.14 1.16 5.19
C ASN A 96 -10.75 -0.15 4.52
N THR A 97 -9.46 -0.49 4.57
CA THR A 97 -8.94 -1.70 3.93
C THR A 97 -9.48 -2.97 4.58
N ARG A 98 -9.79 -2.95 5.88
CA ARG A 98 -10.34 -4.09 6.61
C ARG A 98 -11.78 -4.35 6.20
N ASP A 99 -12.62 -3.31 6.22
CA ASP A 99 -14.04 -3.42 5.84
C ASP A 99 -14.16 -3.87 4.37
N PHE A 100 -13.27 -3.38 3.49
CA PHE A 100 -13.20 -3.83 2.10
C PHE A 100 -12.82 -5.32 1.99
N ALA A 101 -11.83 -5.78 2.76
CA ALA A 101 -11.44 -7.19 2.77
C ALA A 101 -12.56 -8.09 3.31
N GLU A 102 -13.31 -7.65 4.31
CA GLU A 102 -14.46 -8.36 4.86
C GLU A 102 -15.63 -8.42 3.87
N LEU A 103 -16.02 -7.27 3.28
CA LEU A 103 -17.14 -7.16 2.33
C LEU A 103 -16.98 -8.08 1.11
N TYR A 104 -15.75 -8.20 0.59
CA TYR A 104 -15.44 -9.04 -0.56
C TYR A 104 -14.85 -10.40 -0.19
N ASN A 105 -14.85 -10.75 1.11
CA ASN A 105 -14.37 -12.02 1.64
C ASN A 105 -12.94 -12.38 1.15
N LEU A 106 -12.04 -11.39 1.13
CA LEU A 106 -10.66 -11.50 0.66
C LEU A 106 -9.72 -12.15 1.70
N GLY A 107 -10.10 -12.11 2.98
CA GLY A 107 -9.28 -12.61 4.09
C GLY A 107 -8.11 -11.68 4.42
N LEU A 108 -7.08 -12.23 5.08
CA LEU A 108 -5.89 -11.47 5.45
C LEU A 108 -5.02 -11.14 4.24
N PRO A 109 -4.29 -10.01 4.26
CA PRO A 109 -3.32 -9.69 3.21
C PRO A 109 -2.27 -10.80 3.06
N VAL A 110 -1.80 -11.02 1.84
CA VAL A 110 -0.72 -11.96 1.51
C VAL A 110 0.62 -11.26 1.31
N ALA A 111 0.58 -9.96 0.99
CA ALA A 111 1.73 -9.09 0.83
C ALA A 111 1.33 -7.63 1.05
N ALA A 112 2.26 -6.79 1.52
CA ALA A 112 2.08 -5.35 1.60
C ALA A 112 3.43 -4.63 1.56
N VAL A 113 3.44 -3.43 0.96
CA VAL A 113 4.59 -2.52 0.92
C VAL A 113 4.08 -1.08 1.03
N TYR A 114 4.86 -0.19 1.63
CA TYR A 114 4.52 1.24 1.71
C TYR A 114 5.71 2.13 1.41
N PHE A 115 5.41 3.33 0.92
CA PHE A 115 6.36 4.42 0.75
C PHE A 115 5.80 5.71 1.36
N LYS A 116 6.64 6.74 1.44
CA LYS A 116 6.23 8.10 1.84
C LYS A 116 6.24 9.00 0.61
N GLY A 117 5.13 9.70 0.38
CA GLY A 117 5.05 10.81 -0.59
C GLY A 117 5.67 12.11 -0.05
#